data_AF-A0A150GSE5-F1
#
_entry.id   AF-A0A150GSE5-F1
#
_cell.length_a   1.000
_cell.length_b   1.000
_cell.length_c   1.000
_cell.angle_alpha   90.00
_cell.angle_beta   90.00
_cell.angle_gamma   90.00
#
_symmetry.space_group_name_H-M   'P 1'
#
loop_
_entity.id
_entity.type
_entity.pdbx_description
1 polymer ?
#
loop_
_entity_poly.entity_id
_entity_poly.type
_entity_poly.pdbx_seq_one_letter_code
_entity_poly.pdbx_strand_id
1 'polypeptide(L)'
;MARFNSLEELRPSPMLVCTLVLVSYFFVTAGVAYDIINEPPAIGGTTDPVTGAVKPMTFMPYRLNGQFILEGISGGFFYTLGGVGIILLDLSRNKNKSTLFRNFFMALGASILVLSYVVCMIFIRIKMPNYRR
;
A
#
# COMPACT_ATOMS: atom_id res chain seq x y z
N MET A 1 -24.96 31.61 -3.14
CA MET A 1 -23.60 31.43 -3.67
C MET A 1 -22.64 32.03 -2.63
N ALA A 2 -21.95 31.19 -1.86
CA ALA A 2 -21.14 31.66 -0.72
C ALA A 2 -19.93 32.47 -1.24
N ARG A 3 -19.82 33.72 -0.79
CA ARG A 3 -18.76 34.65 -1.19
C ARG A 3 -17.72 34.66 -0.08
N PHE A 4 -16.62 33.94 -0.28
CA PHE A 4 -15.46 33.93 0.62
C PHE A 4 -14.70 35.24 0.49
N ASN A 5 -14.40 35.89 1.61
CA ASN A 5 -13.87 37.25 1.64
C ASN A 5 -12.34 37.30 1.86
N SER A 6 -11.68 36.16 2.08
CA SER A 6 -10.22 36.06 2.16
C SER A 6 -9.68 34.69 1.74
N LEU A 7 -8.44 34.63 1.26
CA LEU A 7 -7.77 33.36 0.87
C LEU A 7 -7.52 32.42 2.07
N GLU A 8 -7.62 32.93 3.29
CA GLU A 8 -7.50 32.18 4.55
C GLU A 8 -8.74 31.31 4.81
N GLU A 9 -9.94 31.74 4.42
CA GLU A 9 -11.19 30.98 4.59
C GLU A 9 -11.27 29.74 3.69
N LEU A 10 -10.49 29.71 2.60
CA LEU A 10 -10.47 28.61 1.64
C LEU A 10 -9.43 27.52 1.97
N ARG A 11 -8.68 27.67 3.06
CA ARG A 11 -7.61 26.73 3.42
C ARG A 11 -8.20 25.38 3.86
N PRO A 12 -7.87 24.28 3.17
CA PRO A 12 -8.34 22.95 3.57
C PRO A 12 -7.76 22.56 4.93
N SER A 13 -8.49 21.74 5.69
CA SER A 13 -8.01 21.28 6.99
C SER A 13 -6.71 20.48 6.83
N PRO A 14 -5.72 20.64 7.74
CA PRO A 14 -4.44 19.92 7.62
C PRO A 14 -4.60 18.40 7.55
N MET A 15 -5.58 17.84 8.25
CA MET A 15 -5.88 16.41 8.22
C MET A 15 -6.46 15.96 6.88
N LEU A 16 -7.28 16.81 6.23
CA LEU A 16 -7.80 16.53 4.90
C LEU A 16 -6.66 16.50 3.87
N VAL A 17 -5.73 17.46 3.93
CA VAL A 17 -4.53 17.46 3.07
C VAL A 17 -3.69 16.19 3.30
N CYS A 18 -3.45 15.82 4.56
CA CYS A 18 -2.73 14.59 4.90
C CYS A 18 -3.41 13.34 4.29
N THR A 19 -4.74 13.26 4.41
CA THR A 19 -5.52 12.14 3.86
C THR A 19 -5.44 12.09 2.34
N LEU A 20 -5.58 13.23 1.66
CA LEU A 20 -5.45 13.32 0.20
C LEU A 20 -4.06 12.91 -0.28
N VAL A 21 -3.00 13.27 0.46
CA VAL A 21 -1.62 12.86 0.15
C VAL A 21 -1.42 11.36 0.35
N LEU A 22 -1.99 10.76 1.39
CA LEU A 22 -1.92 9.30 1.59
C LEU A 22 -2.68 8.53 0.51
N VAL A 23 -3.85 9.03 0.09
CA VAL A 23 -4.64 8.45 -0.99
C VAL A 23 -3.91 8.58 -2.33
N SER A 24 -3.31 9.74 -2.62
CA SER A 24 -2.53 9.91 -3.86
C SER A 24 -1.28 9.02 -3.86
N TYR A 25 -0.60 8.89 -2.71
CA TYR A 25 0.52 7.98 -2.55
C TYR A 25 0.15 6.53 -2.87
N PHE A 26 -1.03 6.07 -2.42
CA PHE A 26 -1.55 4.74 -2.79
C PHE A 26 -1.66 4.58 -4.31
N PHE A 27 -2.31 5.50 -5.01
CA PHE A 27 -2.52 5.36 -6.46
C PHE A 27 -1.22 5.43 -7.26
N VAL A 28 -0.29 6.30 -6.85
CA VAL A 28 1.02 6.42 -7.51
C VAL A 28 1.84 5.15 -7.31
N THR A 29 1.90 4.63 -6.08
CA THR A 29 2.70 3.43 -5.77
C THR A 29 2.04 2.12 -6.20
N ALA A 30 0.72 2.08 -6.34
CA ALA A 30 0.01 0.96 -6.97
C ALA A 30 0.31 0.83 -8.46
N GLY A 31 0.93 1.85 -9.07
CA GLY A 31 1.35 1.81 -10.46
C GLY A 31 0.21 2.11 -11.44
N VAL A 32 -0.79 2.91 -11.05
CA VAL A 32 -1.88 3.33 -11.97
C VAL A 32 -1.35 3.96 -13.25
N ALA A 33 -0.25 4.73 -13.18
CA ALA A 33 0.39 5.28 -14.36
C ALA A 33 0.97 4.18 -15.29
N TYR A 34 1.52 3.11 -14.72
CA TYR A 34 1.97 1.95 -15.48
C TYR A 34 0.80 1.22 -16.13
N ASP A 35 -0.29 1.07 -15.38
CA ASP A 35 -1.50 0.38 -15.85
C ASP A 35 -2.16 1.12 -17.01
N ILE A 36 -2.21 2.46 -16.96
CA ILE A 36 -2.74 3.30 -18.05
C ILE A 36 -1.88 3.20 -19.32
N ILE A 37 -0.55 3.16 -19.19
CA ILE A 37 0.35 3.19 -20.35
C ILE A 37 0.46 1.82 -21.01
N ASN A 38 0.55 0.75 -20.22
CA ASN A 38 0.90 -0.58 -20.71
C ASN A 38 -0.30 -1.54 -20.77
N GLU A 39 -1.44 -1.15 -20.22
CA GLU A 39 -2.68 -1.94 -20.16
C GLU A 39 -2.43 -3.43 -19.84
N PRO A 40 -1.69 -3.74 -18.75
CA PRO A 40 -1.37 -5.13 -18.41
C PRO A 40 -2.64 -5.88 -17.98
N PRO A 41 -2.69 -7.21 -18.16
CA PRO A 41 -3.81 -8.00 -17.65
C PRO A 41 -3.87 -7.93 -16.12
N ALA A 42 -5.07 -8.10 -15.56
CA ALA A 42 -5.26 -8.02 -14.12
C ALA A 42 -4.55 -9.14 -13.35
N ILE A 43 -4.52 -10.34 -13.92
CA ILE A 43 -3.91 -11.56 -13.39
C ILE A 43 -3.29 -12.33 -14.55
N GLY A 44 -2.14 -12.95 -14.34
CA GLY A 44 -1.55 -13.90 -15.28
C GLY A 44 -2.10 -15.31 -15.11
N GLY A 45 -1.68 -16.22 -15.99
CA GLY A 45 -1.91 -17.65 -15.86
C GLY A 45 -0.64 -18.43 -16.18
N THR A 46 -0.34 -19.46 -15.41
CA THR A 46 0.64 -20.49 -15.79
C THR A 46 -0.10 -21.78 -16.07
N THR A 47 0.22 -22.43 -17.17
CA THR A 47 -0.25 -23.76 -17.47
C THR A 47 0.62 -24.78 -16.73
N ASP A 48 -0.01 -25.63 -15.94
CA ASP A 48 0.68 -26.74 -15.30
C ASP A 48 1.14 -27.74 -16.38
N PRO A 49 2.43 -28.08 -16.48
CA PRO A 49 2.95 -28.99 -17.51
C PRO A 49 2.36 -30.40 -17.46
N VAL A 50 1.88 -30.83 -16.28
CA VAL A 50 1.40 -32.21 -16.06
C VAL A 50 -0.10 -32.34 -16.26
N THR A 51 -0.87 -31.34 -15.81
CA THR A 51 -2.34 -31.40 -15.80
C THR A 51 -2.99 -30.55 -16.89
N GLY A 52 -2.25 -29.67 -17.56
CA GLY A 52 -2.78 -28.71 -18.52
C GLY A 52 -3.69 -27.64 -17.91
N ALA A 53 -3.91 -27.67 -16.59
CA ALA A 53 -4.75 -26.72 -15.89
C ALA A 53 -4.06 -25.34 -15.82
N VAL A 54 -4.82 -24.28 -16.07
CA VAL A 54 -4.35 -22.90 -15.92
C VAL A 54 -4.46 -22.51 -14.46
N LYS A 55 -3.32 -22.28 -13.80
CA LYS A 55 -3.25 -21.74 -12.44
C LYS A 55 -3.14 -20.21 -12.51
N PRO A 56 -4.01 -19.46 -11.82
CA PRO A 56 -3.90 -18.00 -11.78
C PRO A 56 -2.60 -17.60 -11.08
N MET A 57 -1.89 -16.64 -11.66
CA MET A 57 -0.67 -16.06 -11.09
C MET A 57 -0.84 -14.56 -10.89
N THR A 58 -0.77 -14.12 -9.64
CA THR A 58 -0.97 -12.72 -9.25
C THR A 58 0.29 -11.88 -9.34
N PHE A 59 1.48 -12.48 -9.37
CA PHE A 59 2.77 -11.80 -9.51
C PHE A 59 3.49 -12.28 -10.76
N MET A 60 4.16 -11.37 -11.47
CA MET A 60 4.96 -11.73 -12.63
C MET A 60 6.40 -12.10 -12.21
N PRO A 61 6.78 -13.39 -12.19
CA PRO A 61 8.12 -13.78 -11.75
C PRO A 61 9.16 -13.38 -12.81
N TYR A 62 10.38 -13.08 -12.36
CA TYR A 62 11.56 -12.79 -13.19
C TYR A 62 11.51 -11.52 -14.05
N ARG A 63 10.37 -10.81 -14.13
CA ARG A 63 10.26 -9.53 -14.87
C ARG A 63 10.09 -8.36 -13.91
N LEU A 64 11.19 -7.65 -13.65
CA LEU A 64 11.23 -6.54 -12.68
C LEU A 64 10.43 -5.32 -13.13
N ASN A 65 10.51 -4.98 -14.41
CA ASN A 65 9.84 -3.81 -15.01
C ASN A 65 8.39 -4.09 -15.43
N GLY A 66 7.91 -5.33 -15.22
CA GLY A 66 6.54 -5.74 -15.49
C GLY A 66 5.74 -5.83 -14.19
N GLN A 67 4.47 -5.46 -14.22
CA GLN A 67 3.54 -5.75 -13.14
C GLN A 67 2.17 -6.15 -13.71
N PHE A 68 1.46 -6.98 -12.97
CA PHE A 68 0.01 -7.10 -13.13
C PHE A 68 -0.71 -6.04 -12.29
N ILE A 69 -1.96 -5.72 -12.64
CA ILE A 69 -2.75 -4.71 -11.91
C ILE A 69 -2.90 -5.13 -10.43
N LEU A 70 -3.20 -6.41 -10.15
CA LEU A 70 -3.33 -6.89 -8.77
C LEU A 70 -2.00 -6.89 -8.01
N GLU A 71 -0.88 -7.11 -8.69
CA GLU A 71 0.46 -7.00 -8.09
C GLU A 71 0.72 -5.56 -7.62
N GLY A 72 0.44 -4.59 -8.49
CA GLY A 72 0.56 -3.16 -8.17
C GLY A 72 -0.35 -2.74 -7.00
N ILE A 73 -1.65 -3.04 -7.11
CA ILE A 73 -2.65 -2.70 -6.07
C ILE A 73 -2.31 -3.34 -4.72
N SER A 74 -1.92 -4.62 -4.71
CA SER A 74 -1.54 -5.29 -3.46
C SER A 74 -0.27 -4.68 -2.85
N GLY A 75 0.75 -4.37 -3.66
CA GLY A 75 1.94 -3.64 -3.22
C GLY A 75 1.59 -2.29 -2.60
N GLY A 76 0.87 -1.44 -3.32
CA GLY A 76 0.42 -0.12 -2.86
C GLY A 76 -0.38 -0.18 -1.56
N PHE A 77 -1.24 -1.19 -1.40
CA PHE A 77 -2.00 -1.40 -0.17
C PHE A 77 -1.08 -1.67 1.02
N PHE A 78 -0.11 -2.58 0.89
CA PHE A 78 0.80 -2.87 2.00
C PHE A 78 1.79 -1.73 2.29
N TYR A 79 2.22 -0.96 1.28
CA TYR A 79 3.06 0.23 1.51
C TYR A 79 2.33 1.30 2.34
N THR A 80 1.08 1.59 1.95
CA THR A 80 0.25 2.58 2.67
C THR A 80 -0.12 2.09 4.07
N LEU A 81 -0.45 0.81 4.22
CA LEU A 81 -0.72 0.18 5.51
C LEU A 81 0.49 0.25 6.45
N GLY A 82 1.71 0.05 5.93
CA GLY A 82 2.95 0.26 6.69
C GLY A 82 3.12 1.71 7.17
N GLY A 83 2.86 2.69 6.30
CA GLY A 83 2.87 4.11 6.66
C GLY A 83 1.82 4.48 7.72
N VAL A 84 0.59 3.96 7.59
CA VAL A 84 -0.47 4.11 8.60
C VAL A 84 -0.05 3.48 9.93
N GLY A 85 0.66 2.35 9.91
CA GLY A 85 1.24 1.73 11.11
C GLY A 85 2.15 2.69 11.89
N ILE A 86 2.99 3.47 11.20
CA ILE A 86 3.84 4.51 11.81
C ILE A 86 2.99 5.63 12.43
N ILE A 87 1.95 6.08 11.72
CA ILE A 87 1.04 7.14 12.22
C ILE A 87 0.32 6.66 13.49
N LEU A 88 -0.11 5.39 13.55
CA LEU A 88 -0.72 4.80 14.74
C LEU A 88 0.25 4.75 15.92
N LEU A 89 1.53 4.44 15.68
CA LEU A 89 2.57 4.49 16.70
C LEU A 89 2.76 5.91 17.25
N ASP A 90 2.75 6.94 16.40
CA ASP A 90 2.82 8.33 16.86
C ASP A 90 1.58 8.72 17.68
N LEU A 91 0.39 8.32 17.25
CA LEU A 91 -0.86 8.57 17.97
C LEU A 91 -0.87 7.91 19.36
N SER A 92 -0.20 6.77 19.52
CA SER A 92 -0.03 6.12 20.82
C SER A 92 0.74 6.99 21.82
N ARG A 93 1.59 7.91 21.38
CA ARG A 93 2.37 8.78 22.28
C ARG A 93 1.53 9.86 22.96
N ASN A 94 0.30 10.09 22.51
CA ASN A 94 -0.54 11.15 23.03
C ASN A 94 -0.99 10.88 24.49
N LYS A 95 -0.53 11.73 25.42
CA LYS A 95 -0.81 11.60 26.86
C LYS A 95 -2.26 11.92 27.24
N ASN A 96 -3.03 12.56 26.36
CA ASN A 96 -4.43 12.90 26.61
C ASN A 96 -5.39 11.71 26.42
N LYS A 97 -4.90 10.54 26.00
CA LYS A 97 -5.68 9.32 25.81
C LYS A 97 -5.49 8.37 26.99
N SER A 98 -6.53 7.57 27.29
CA SER A 98 -6.44 6.51 28.31
C SER A 98 -5.33 5.51 27.97
N THR A 99 -4.66 4.99 29.00
CA THR A 99 -3.55 4.04 28.89
C THR A 99 -3.91 2.81 28.05
N LEU A 100 -5.16 2.35 28.09
CA LEU A 100 -5.63 1.21 27.29
C LEU A 100 -5.60 1.53 25.80
N PHE A 101 -6.14 2.68 25.39
CA PHE A 101 -6.14 3.11 23.99
C PHE A 101 -4.72 3.34 23.47
N ARG A 102 -3.84 3.89 24.30
CA ARG A 102 -2.42 4.03 23.95
C ARG A 102 -1.77 2.66 23.68
N ASN A 103 -1.94 1.71 24.60
CA ASN A 103 -1.34 0.38 24.45
C ASN A 103 -1.92 -0.34 23.22
N PHE A 104 -3.22 -0.17 22.96
CA PHE A 104 -3.87 -0.70 21.76
C PHE A 104 -3.28 -0.11 20.47
N PHE A 105 -3.17 1.21 20.35
CA PHE A 105 -2.57 1.84 19.16
C PHE A 105 -1.10 1.47 18.98
N MET A 106 -0.36 1.31 20.08
CA MET A 106 1.03 0.87 20.03
C MET A 106 1.15 -0.57 19.49
N ALA A 107 0.38 -1.50 20.02
CA ALA A 107 0.38 -2.89 19.58
C ALA A 107 -0.12 -3.04 18.14
N LEU A 108 -1.19 -2.33 17.79
CA LEU A 108 -1.76 -2.35 16.46
C LEU A 108 -0.81 -1.73 15.42
N GLY A 109 -0.25 -0.55 15.72
CA GLY A 109 0.72 0.11 14.83
C GLY A 109 1.97 -0.73 14.59
N ALA A 110 2.53 -1.33 15.64
CA ALA A 110 3.69 -2.21 15.53
C ALA A 110 3.39 -3.48 14.72
N SER A 111 2.25 -4.13 14.97
CA SER A 111 1.87 -5.36 14.24
C SER A 111 1.61 -5.10 12.76
N ILE A 112 0.89 -4.02 12.43
CA ILE A 112 0.63 -3.58 11.06
C ILE A 112 1.93 -3.28 10.31
N LEU A 113 2.87 -2.58 10.96
CA LEU A 113 4.16 -2.23 10.37
C LEU A 113 5.00 -3.48 10.07
N VAL A 114 5.10 -4.40 11.03
CA VAL A 114 5.83 -5.66 10.86
C VAL A 114 5.18 -6.52 9.78
N LEU A 115 3.86 -6.63 9.77
CA LEU A 115 3.11 -7.37 8.76
C LEU A 115 3.36 -6.82 7.37
N SER A 116 3.22 -5.50 7.20
CA SER A 116 3.50 -4.81 5.93
C SER A 116 4.92 -5.12 5.43
N TYR A 117 5.94 -5.02 6.31
CA TYR A 117 7.32 -5.31 5.96
C TYR A 117 7.52 -6.76 5.50
N VAL A 118 6.97 -7.74 6.25
CA VAL A 118 7.08 -9.16 5.92
C VAL A 118 6.43 -9.46 4.57
N VAL A 119 5.22 -8.93 4.33
CA VAL A 119 4.50 -9.15 3.07
C VAL A 119 5.24 -8.51 1.89
N CYS A 120 5.77 -7.29 2.03
CA CYS A 120 6.57 -6.65 0.99
C CYS A 120 7.84 -7.46 0.68
N MET A 121 8.50 -8.02 1.70
CA MET A 121 9.65 -8.92 1.50
C MET A 121 9.27 -10.21 0.77
N ILE A 122 8.08 -10.77 1.04
CA ILE A 122 7.55 -11.92 0.31
C ILE A 122 7.32 -11.56 -1.17
N PHE A 123 6.73 -10.39 -1.46
CA PHE A 123 6.52 -9.94 -2.84
C PHE A 123 7.84 -9.82 -3.61
N ILE A 124 8.87 -9.25 -2.98
CA ILE A 124 10.21 -9.16 -3.57
C ILE A 124 10.78 -10.56 -3.85
N ARG A 125 10.60 -11.53 -2.93
CA ARG A 125 11.06 -12.91 -3.13
C ARG A 125 10.30 -13.65 -4.22
N ILE A 126 9.01 -13.41 -4.38
CA ILE A 126 8.23 -14.00 -5.49
C ILE A 126 8.74 -13.44 -6.83
N LYS A 127 9.00 -12.13 -6.89
CA LYS A 127 9.50 -11.48 -8.11
C LYS A 127 10.96 -11.84 -8.42
N MET A 128 11.78 -11.98 -7.37
CA MET A 128 13.20 -12.34 -7.41
C MET A 128 13.51 -13.50 -6.45
N PRO A 129 13.41 -14.76 -6.89
CA PRO A 129 13.61 -15.94 -6.03
C PRO A 129 14.99 -16.04 -5.38
N ASN A 130 16.01 -15.46 -6.02
CA ASN A 130 17.39 -15.42 -5.50
C ASN A 130 17.70 -14.14 -4.71
N TYR A 131 16.70 -13.34 -4.34
CA TYR A 131 16.93 -12.12 -3.57
C TYR A 131 17.38 -12.45 -2.15
N ARG A 132 18.63 -12.04 -1.83
CA ARG A 132 19.29 -12.23 -0.53
C ARG A 132 19.41 -13.71 -0.11
N ARG A 133 20.01 -14.53 -0.98
CA ARG A 133 20.72 -15.74 -0.54
C ARG A 133 21.99 -15.39 0.22
#